data_AF-A0A948G284-F1
#
_entry.id   AF-A0A948G284-F1
#
_cell.length_a   1.000
_cell.length_b   1.000
_cell.length_c   1.000
_cell.angle_alpha   90.00
_cell.angle_beta   90.00
_cell.angle_gamma   90.00
#
_symmetry.space_group_name_H-M   'P 1'
#
loop_
_entity.id
_entity.type
_entity.pdbx_description
1 polymer ?
#
loop_
_entity_poly.entity_id
_entity_poly.type
_entity_poly.pdbx_seq_one_letter_code
_entity_poly.pdbx_strand_id
1 'polypeptide(L)'
;MSTIFIAGQRWISNPEPELGLGIILEAANRRVVIAFPAAEEERTYASAAAPLSRVLFQVGDNIDVPKQGPLIVTEQQEHNGCIVYFAEDENGDIHPVPEQILSANIKLSNAKERLLAGQVEHHRRFALRAATLEQQNTSQAASTRGLLGPRVQLLPHQMYIAAEVASRAAPRVLLADEVGLGKTIEAGLIIHQLLLLERAKRVLIVVPDSLVHQWLVEMLRRFNLKFSIYNEARCRQIDEYEDEPSSVFFDEEESKEKEENPFEEAQLVICPLSWISSHERRQQQLCDA
;
A
#
# COMPACT_ATOMS: atom_id res chain seq x y z
N MET A 1 34.53 -11.56 -23.69
CA MET A 1 34.36 -12.85 -22.99
C MET A 1 33.35 -13.65 -23.80
N SER A 2 33.66 -14.88 -24.19
CA SER A 2 32.69 -15.71 -24.92
C SER A 2 31.59 -16.13 -23.95
N THR A 3 30.38 -15.67 -24.18
CA THR A 3 29.20 -16.04 -23.41
C THR A 3 28.92 -17.54 -23.62
N ILE A 4 28.99 -18.34 -22.54
CA ILE A 4 28.70 -19.78 -22.58
C ILE A 4 27.25 -19.97 -22.14
N PHE A 5 26.42 -20.47 -23.05
CA PHE A 5 25.03 -20.83 -22.77
C PHE A 5 24.95 -22.27 -22.28
N ILE A 6 24.28 -22.49 -21.17
CA ILE A 6 24.06 -23.82 -20.58
C ILE A 6 22.55 -24.01 -20.39
N ALA A 7 22.06 -25.23 -20.67
CA ALA A 7 20.67 -25.59 -20.49
C ALA A 7 20.23 -25.35 -19.03
N GLY A 8 19.08 -24.72 -18.85
CA GLY A 8 18.53 -24.34 -17.55
C GLY A 8 18.85 -22.92 -17.09
N GLN A 9 19.80 -22.23 -17.73
CA GLN A 9 20.11 -20.84 -17.38
C GLN A 9 18.97 -19.87 -17.74
N ARG A 10 18.81 -18.81 -16.95
CA ARG A 10 17.80 -17.77 -17.18
C ARG A 10 18.37 -16.52 -17.87
N TRP A 11 17.71 -16.12 -18.95
CA TRP A 11 18.14 -15.03 -19.83
C TRP A 11 16.96 -14.19 -20.31
N ILE A 12 17.21 -12.91 -20.60
CA ILE A 12 16.23 -12.01 -21.24
C ILE A 12 16.67 -11.68 -22.66
N SER A 13 15.69 -11.47 -23.54
CA SER A 13 15.93 -10.90 -24.86
C SER A 13 16.09 -9.38 -24.74
N ASN A 14 17.23 -8.85 -25.18
CA ASN A 14 17.45 -7.39 -25.25
C ASN A 14 16.51 -6.68 -26.24
N PRO A 15 16.23 -7.21 -27.45
CA PRO A 15 15.32 -6.55 -28.39
C PRO A 15 13.84 -6.73 -28.04
N GLU A 16 13.49 -7.81 -27.33
CA GLU A 16 12.09 -8.20 -27.04
C GLU A 16 11.93 -8.47 -25.53
N PRO A 17 12.15 -7.47 -24.66
CA PRO A 17 12.04 -7.66 -23.22
C PRO A 17 10.64 -8.07 -22.73
N GLU A 18 9.60 -7.76 -23.49
CA GLU A 18 8.21 -8.14 -23.24
C GLU A 18 7.98 -9.65 -23.19
N LEU A 19 8.89 -10.45 -23.76
CA LEU A 19 8.83 -11.92 -23.68
C LEU A 19 9.14 -12.44 -22.26
N GLY A 20 9.66 -11.59 -21.38
CA GLY A 20 9.96 -11.93 -20.00
C GLY A 20 11.22 -12.79 -19.85
N LEU A 21 11.29 -13.56 -18.76
CA LEU A 21 12.45 -14.39 -18.44
C LEU A 21 12.41 -15.70 -19.21
N GLY A 22 13.36 -15.86 -20.12
CA GLY A 22 13.54 -17.09 -20.89
C GLY A 22 14.44 -18.10 -20.18
N ILE A 23 14.31 -19.38 -20.54
CA ILE A 23 15.13 -20.50 -20.07
C ILE A 23 15.84 -21.13 -21.27
N ILE A 24 17.15 -21.34 -21.17
CA ILE A 24 17.89 -22.05 -22.22
C ILE A 24 17.45 -23.52 -22.22
N LEU A 25 16.91 -23.98 -23.35
CA LEU A 25 16.59 -25.39 -23.56
C LEU A 25 17.81 -26.15 -24.04
N GLU A 26 18.50 -25.60 -25.05
CA GLU A 26 19.63 -26.25 -25.70
C GLU A 26 20.64 -25.21 -26.20
N ALA A 27 21.93 -25.53 -26.08
CA ALA A 27 23.01 -24.77 -26.69
C ALA A 27 23.97 -25.73 -27.41
N ALA A 28 23.75 -25.93 -28.71
CA ALA A 28 24.54 -26.84 -29.54
C ALA A 28 24.75 -26.27 -30.94
N ASN A 29 25.80 -26.71 -31.64
CA ASN A 29 26.04 -26.39 -33.05
C ASN A 29 25.98 -24.88 -33.39
N ARG A 30 26.54 -24.03 -32.52
CA ARG A 30 26.57 -22.55 -32.65
C ARG A 30 25.18 -21.89 -32.62
N ARG A 31 24.17 -22.60 -32.14
CA ARG A 31 22.82 -22.09 -31.90
C ARG A 31 22.48 -22.21 -30.42
N VAL A 32 21.62 -21.32 -29.96
CA VAL A 32 21.02 -21.38 -28.62
C VAL A 32 19.51 -21.28 -28.79
N VAL A 33 18.79 -22.22 -28.18
CA VAL A 33 17.34 -22.27 -28.14
C VAL A 33 16.90 -21.84 -26.74
N ILE A 34 16.05 -20.82 -26.69
CA ILE A 34 15.51 -20.25 -25.46
C ILE A 34 13.98 -20.28 -25.53
N ALA A 35 13.35 -20.79 -24.49
CA ALA A 35 11.90 -20.72 -24.32
C ALA A 35 11.54 -19.55 -23.41
N PHE A 36 10.49 -18.82 -23.74
CA PHE A 36 9.92 -17.72 -22.96
C PHE A 36 8.54 -18.13 -22.43
N PRO A 37 8.46 -18.75 -21.24
CA PRO A 37 7.21 -19.34 -20.75
C PRO A 37 6.09 -18.31 -20.52
N ALA A 38 6.44 -17.04 -20.27
CA ALA A 38 5.44 -15.98 -20.08
C ALA A 38 4.72 -15.60 -21.38
N ALA A 39 5.38 -15.75 -22.52
CA ALA A 39 4.83 -15.45 -23.85
C ALA A 39 4.43 -16.72 -24.63
N GLU A 40 4.70 -17.91 -24.08
CA GLU A 40 4.53 -19.21 -24.76
C GLU A 40 5.29 -19.27 -26.13
N GLU A 41 6.43 -18.59 -26.22
CA GLU A 41 7.24 -18.52 -27.43
C GLU A 41 8.61 -19.18 -27.26
N GLU A 42 9.16 -19.68 -28.36
CA GLU A 42 10.55 -20.14 -28.45
C GLU A 42 11.32 -19.30 -29.47
N ARG A 43 12.56 -18.95 -29.14
CA ARG A 43 13.48 -18.23 -30.04
C ARG A 43 14.77 -19.03 -30.21
N THR A 44 15.30 -19.00 -31.42
CA THR A 44 16.62 -19.59 -31.73
C THR A 44 17.55 -18.49 -32.19
N TYR A 45 18.70 -18.35 -31.51
CA TYR A 45 19.73 -17.37 -31.85
C TYR A 45 21.04 -18.05 -32.22
N ALA A 46 21.90 -17.35 -32.96
CA ALA A 46 23.29 -17.78 -33.15
C ALA A 46 24.09 -17.48 -31.88
N SER A 47 24.76 -18.47 -31.28
CA SER A 47 25.43 -18.30 -29.97
C SER A 47 26.48 -17.18 -29.95
N ALA A 48 27.10 -16.86 -31.10
CA ALA A 48 28.12 -15.82 -31.19
C ALA A 48 27.55 -14.38 -31.16
N ALA A 49 26.26 -14.21 -31.47
CA ALA A 49 25.62 -12.90 -31.62
C ALA A 49 24.21 -12.87 -31.01
N ALA A 50 23.93 -13.77 -30.05
CA ALA A 50 22.65 -13.83 -29.38
C ALA A 50 22.46 -12.55 -28.55
N PRO A 51 21.41 -11.75 -28.79
CA PRO A 51 21.16 -10.50 -28.07
C PRO A 51 20.50 -10.80 -26.71
N LEU A 52 21.10 -11.71 -25.94
CA LEU A 52 20.60 -12.20 -24.68
C LEU A 52 21.45 -11.63 -23.53
N SER A 53 20.79 -11.24 -22.45
CA SER A 53 21.46 -10.85 -21.19
C SER A 53 21.13 -11.84 -20.09
N ARG A 54 22.15 -12.31 -19.37
CA ARG A 54 21.96 -13.25 -18.26
C ARG A 54 21.36 -12.50 -17.09
N VAL A 55 20.33 -13.08 -16.48
CA VAL A 55 19.73 -12.55 -15.26
C VAL A 55 20.33 -13.28 -14.06
N LEU A 56 20.84 -12.52 -13.10
CA LEU A 56 21.42 -13.04 -11.87
C LEU A 56 20.91 -12.21 -10.70
N PHE A 57 20.25 -12.87 -9.75
CA PHE A 57 19.80 -12.24 -8.51
C PHE A 57 20.95 -12.20 -7.50
N GLN A 58 21.07 -11.11 -6.76
CA GLN A 58 22.04 -10.93 -5.69
C GLN A 58 21.40 -11.24 -4.33
N VAL A 59 22.25 -11.41 -3.32
CA VAL A 59 21.80 -11.51 -1.92
C VAL A 59 21.03 -10.25 -1.55
N GLY A 60 19.81 -10.42 -1.04
CA GLY A 60 18.85 -9.36 -0.72
C GLY A 60 17.81 -9.08 -1.81
N ASP A 61 17.93 -9.67 -3.01
CA ASP A 61 16.92 -9.52 -4.06
C ASP A 61 15.69 -10.42 -3.79
N ASN A 62 14.52 -9.93 -4.21
CA ASN A 62 13.28 -10.70 -4.18
C ASN A 62 13.16 -11.55 -5.45
N ILE A 63 12.96 -12.85 -5.28
CA ILE A 63 12.67 -13.80 -6.35
C ILE A 63 11.26 -14.37 -6.20
N ASP A 64 10.54 -14.52 -7.30
CA ASP A 64 9.21 -15.15 -7.31
C ASP A 64 9.31 -16.60 -7.77
N VAL A 65 8.80 -17.53 -6.97
CA VAL A 65 8.73 -18.95 -7.30
C VAL A 65 7.26 -19.39 -7.48
N PRO A 66 6.92 -20.10 -8.56
CA PRO A 66 5.57 -20.61 -8.76
C PRO A 66 5.10 -21.44 -7.55
N LYS A 67 3.91 -21.13 -7.03
CA LYS A 67 3.25 -21.77 -5.87
C LYS A 67 3.83 -21.47 -4.48
N GLN A 68 5.00 -20.84 -4.38
CA GLN A 68 5.62 -20.47 -3.09
C GLN A 68 5.59 -18.95 -2.82
N GLY A 69 5.44 -18.13 -3.86
CA GLY A 69 5.38 -16.67 -3.70
C GLY A 69 6.77 -16.02 -3.69
N PRO A 70 6.87 -14.77 -3.19
CA PRO A 70 8.13 -14.03 -3.15
C PRO A 70 9.04 -14.56 -2.02
N LEU A 71 10.32 -14.74 -2.32
CA LEU A 71 11.37 -15.16 -1.40
C LEU A 71 12.55 -14.19 -1.48
N ILE A 72 13.29 -14.00 -0.38
CA ILE A 72 14.47 -13.14 -0.32
C ILE A 72 15.73 -13.98 -0.45
N VAL A 73 16.60 -13.69 -1.41
CA VAL A 73 17.86 -14.43 -1.59
C VAL A 73 18.83 -14.15 -0.44
N THR A 74 19.26 -15.19 0.27
CA THR A 74 20.25 -15.12 1.35
C THR A 74 21.63 -15.61 0.92
N GLU A 75 21.68 -16.60 0.04
CA GLU A 75 22.92 -17.16 -0.51
C GLU A 75 22.72 -17.60 -1.98
N GLN A 76 23.79 -17.65 -2.76
CA GLN A 76 23.78 -18.24 -4.11
C GLN A 76 24.98 -19.18 -4.29
N GLN A 77 24.75 -20.32 -4.93
CA GLN A 77 25.79 -21.29 -5.26
C GLN A 77 25.71 -21.66 -6.74
N GLU A 78 26.87 -21.76 -7.40
CA GLU A 78 26.97 -22.22 -8.79
C GLU A 78 27.17 -23.74 -8.84
N HIS A 79 26.29 -24.42 -9.57
CA HIS A 79 26.36 -25.86 -9.78
C HIS A 79 26.18 -26.17 -11.28
N ASN A 80 27.22 -26.76 -11.89
CA ASN A 80 27.25 -27.07 -13.33
C ASN A 80 26.92 -25.88 -14.26
N GLY A 81 27.34 -24.67 -13.87
CA GLY A 81 27.11 -23.46 -14.65
C GLY A 81 25.70 -22.86 -14.53
N CYS A 82 24.83 -23.47 -13.72
CA CYS A 82 23.56 -22.89 -13.29
C CYS A 82 23.64 -22.40 -11.84
N ILE A 83 22.82 -21.44 -11.46
CA ILE A 83 22.75 -20.94 -10.07
C ILE A 83 21.62 -21.63 -9.30
N VAL A 84 21.91 -21.98 -8.05
CA VAL A 84 20.92 -22.33 -7.03
C VAL A 84 20.91 -21.22 -5.98
N TYR A 85 19.76 -20.59 -5.81
CA TYR A 85 19.52 -19.55 -4.81
C TYR A 85 19.01 -20.19 -3.53
N PHE A 86 19.58 -19.88 -2.39
CA PHE A 86 18.96 -20.16 -1.11
C PHE A 86 18.18 -18.91 -0.72
N ALA A 87 16.87 -19.05 -0.58
CA ALA A 87 15.99 -17.91 -0.35
C ALA A 87 15.05 -18.18 0.83
N GLU A 88 14.86 -17.16 1.64
CA GLU A 88 14.08 -17.18 2.87
C GLU A 88 12.63 -16.75 2.58
N ASP A 89 11.66 -17.46 3.16
CA ASP A 89 10.23 -17.10 3.11
C ASP A 89 9.80 -16.19 4.26
N GLU A 90 8.52 -15.82 4.32
CA GLU A 90 7.98 -14.98 5.39
C GLU A 90 8.06 -15.62 6.79
N ASN A 91 8.23 -16.94 6.88
CA ASN A 91 8.35 -17.68 8.13
C ASN A 91 9.80 -17.86 8.58
N GLY A 92 10.77 -17.44 7.76
CA GLY A 92 12.20 -17.59 8.03
C GLY A 92 12.79 -18.92 7.59
N ASP A 93 12.04 -19.73 6.83
CA ASP A 93 12.52 -21.01 6.31
C ASP A 93 13.32 -20.79 5.02
N ILE A 94 14.48 -21.43 4.92
CA ILE A 94 15.37 -21.32 3.76
C ILE A 94 15.08 -22.44 2.76
N HIS A 95 14.70 -22.06 1.55
CA HIS A 95 14.40 -22.97 0.45
C HIS A 95 15.50 -22.91 -0.63
N PRO A 96 16.01 -24.07 -1.10
CA PRO A 96 16.88 -24.12 -2.27
C PRO A 96 16.05 -23.97 -3.56
N VAL A 97 16.32 -22.91 -4.30
CA VAL A 97 15.61 -22.50 -5.52
C VAL A 97 16.59 -22.54 -6.71
N PRO A 98 16.60 -23.62 -7.51
CA PRO A 98 17.32 -23.64 -8.78
C PRO A 98 16.82 -22.54 -9.73
N GLU A 99 17.70 -21.90 -10.50
CA GLU A 99 17.29 -20.82 -11.40
C GLU A 99 16.23 -21.25 -12.43
N GLN A 100 16.13 -22.54 -12.74
CA GLN A 100 15.17 -23.15 -13.67
C GLN A 100 13.70 -22.99 -13.23
N ILE A 101 13.44 -22.96 -11.92
CA ILE A 101 12.08 -22.90 -11.37
C ILE A 101 11.62 -21.46 -11.09
N LEU A 102 12.46 -20.46 -11.33
CA LEU A 102 12.10 -19.05 -11.18
C LEU A 102 10.94 -18.69 -12.09
N SER A 103 10.01 -17.89 -11.58
CA SER A 103 8.87 -17.36 -12.34
C SER A 103 9.33 -16.68 -13.63
N ALA A 104 8.57 -16.88 -14.72
CA ALA A 104 8.85 -16.23 -16.00
C ALA A 104 8.48 -14.72 -16.00
N ASN A 105 7.66 -14.31 -15.04
CA ASN A 105 7.24 -12.92 -14.87
C ASN A 105 8.27 -12.17 -14.01
N ILE A 106 9.27 -11.57 -14.64
CA ILE A 106 10.16 -10.65 -13.93
C ILE A 106 9.47 -9.29 -13.80
N LYS A 107 9.37 -8.79 -12.56
CA LYS A 107 9.33 -7.35 -12.30
C LYS A 107 10.79 -6.87 -12.28
N LEU A 108 11.27 -6.26 -13.36
CA LEU A 108 12.64 -5.71 -13.40
C LEU A 108 12.63 -4.50 -12.45
N SER A 109 12.95 -4.74 -11.18
CA SER A 109 12.83 -3.74 -10.11
C SER A 109 14.00 -2.76 -10.16
N ASN A 110 15.17 -3.18 -10.67
CA ASN A 110 16.38 -2.40 -10.63
C ASN A 110 16.58 -1.54 -11.90
N ALA A 111 16.72 -0.22 -11.70
CA ALA A 111 16.96 0.73 -12.79
C ALA A 111 18.26 0.41 -13.58
N LYS A 112 19.26 -0.19 -12.92
CA LYS A 112 20.51 -0.61 -13.55
C LYS A 112 20.29 -1.75 -14.55
N GLU A 113 19.52 -2.76 -14.17
CA GLU A 113 19.21 -3.91 -15.04
C GLU A 113 18.36 -3.50 -16.24
N ARG A 114 17.36 -2.65 -16.01
CA ARG A 114 16.56 -2.04 -17.09
C ARG A 114 17.45 -1.29 -18.08
N LEU A 115 18.40 -0.50 -17.58
CA LEU A 115 19.35 0.22 -18.44
C LEU A 115 20.26 -0.73 -19.25
N LEU A 116 20.81 -1.77 -18.59
CA LEU A 116 21.67 -2.76 -19.25
C LEU A 116 20.92 -3.59 -20.30
N ALA A 117 19.62 -3.85 -20.07
CA ALA A 117 18.72 -4.50 -21.01
C ALA A 117 18.23 -3.56 -22.14
N GLY A 118 18.67 -2.29 -22.18
CA GLY A 118 18.23 -1.31 -23.17
C GLY A 118 16.82 -0.75 -22.94
N GLN A 119 16.18 -1.08 -21.82
CA GLN A 119 14.88 -0.55 -21.43
C GLN A 119 15.02 0.84 -20.83
N VAL A 120 15.09 1.84 -21.70
CA VAL A 120 15.11 3.25 -21.32
C VAL A 120 13.71 3.85 -21.35
N GLU A 121 13.35 4.57 -20.29
CA GLU A 121 12.12 5.36 -20.28
C GLU A 121 12.29 6.67 -21.05
N HIS A 122 11.17 7.19 -21.58
CA HIS A 122 11.15 8.50 -22.20
C HIS A 122 11.56 9.58 -21.19
N HIS A 123 12.48 10.48 -21.57
CA HIS A 123 13.05 11.51 -20.69
C HIS A 123 11.99 12.30 -19.90
N ARG A 124 10.87 12.67 -20.55
CA ARG A 124 9.75 13.37 -19.87
C ARG A 124 9.14 12.58 -18.70
N ARG A 125 9.01 11.25 -18.82
CA ARG A 125 8.45 10.41 -17.73
C ARG A 125 9.42 10.32 -16.57
N PHE A 126 10.71 10.14 -16.87
CA PHE A 126 11.76 10.16 -15.87
C PHE A 126 11.81 11.51 -15.14
N ALA A 127 11.80 12.62 -15.87
CA ALA A 127 11.82 13.97 -15.32
C ALA A 127 10.58 14.25 -14.45
N LEU A 128 9.39 13.85 -14.92
CA LEU A 128 8.15 13.99 -14.15
C LEU A 128 8.22 13.19 -12.84
N ARG A 129 8.71 11.94 -12.89
CA ARG A 129 8.88 11.11 -11.69
C ARG A 129 9.84 11.76 -10.69
N ALA A 130 10.99 12.23 -11.14
CA ALA A 130 11.96 12.91 -10.29
C ALA A 130 11.37 14.18 -9.65
N ALA A 131 10.74 15.04 -10.45
CA ALA A 131 10.09 16.26 -9.97
C ALA A 131 8.94 15.96 -9.00
N THR A 132 8.18 14.89 -9.23
CA THR A 132 7.11 14.46 -8.32
C THR A 132 7.65 14.03 -6.97
N LEU A 133 8.73 13.22 -6.95
CA LEU A 133 9.37 12.77 -5.71
C LEU A 133 9.98 13.95 -4.93
N GLU A 134 10.64 14.87 -5.62
CA GLU A 134 11.17 16.10 -5.02
C GLU A 134 10.05 16.94 -4.40
N GLN A 135 8.98 17.20 -5.15
CA GLN A 135 7.83 17.95 -4.67
C GLN A 135 7.13 17.28 -3.49
N GLN A 136 6.99 15.94 -3.52
CA GLN A 136 6.45 15.18 -2.40
C GLN A 136 7.32 15.36 -1.16
N ASN A 137 8.64 15.20 -1.27
CA ASN A 137 9.56 15.37 -0.15
C ASN A 137 9.49 16.79 0.45
N THR A 138 9.54 17.82 -0.39
CA THR A 138 9.37 19.22 0.06
C THR A 138 8.04 19.44 0.77
N SER A 139 6.94 18.90 0.22
CA SER A 139 5.61 19.05 0.81
C SER A 139 5.48 18.30 2.15
N GLN A 140 6.14 17.15 2.26
CA GLN A 140 6.15 16.35 3.47
C GLN A 140 6.95 16.98 4.61
N ALA A 141 8.05 17.67 4.28
CA ALA A 141 8.93 18.35 5.24
C ALA A 141 8.42 19.76 5.64
N ALA A 142 7.41 20.29 4.96
CA ALA A 142 6.88 21.62 5.23
C ALA A 142 6.18 21.70 6.59
N SER A 143 6.46 22.74 7.38
CA SER A 143 5.79 22.99 8.66
C SER A 143 4.29 23.28 8.52
N THR A 144 3.85 23.67 7.33
CA THR A 144 2.44 23.93 6.99
C THR A 144 1.69 22.69 6.51
N ARG A 145 2.33 21.50 6.56
CA ARG A 145 1.70 20.23 6.18
C ARG A 145 0.39 20.03 6.93
N GLY A 146 -0.66 19.77 6.16
CA GLY A 146 -2.01 19.56 6.68
C GLY A 146 -2.85 20.82 6.90
N LEU A 147 -2.30 22.02 6.67
CA LEU A 147 -3.05 23.27 6.86
C LEU A 147 -3.44 23.98 5.55
N LEU A 148 -2.79 23.63 4.43
CA LEU A 148 -3.01 24.29 3.13
C LEU A 148 -4.06 23.60 2.24
N GLY A 149 -4.40 22.35 2.52
CA GLY A 149 -5.37 21.57 1.75
C GLY A 149 -6.85 21.96 1.94
N PRO A 150 -7.29 22.37 3.15
CA PRO A 150 -8.68 22.72 3.38
C PRO A 150 -9.14 23.96 2.62
N ARG A 151 -10.37 23.94 2.11
CA ARG A 151 -11.03 25.05 1.38
C ARG A 151 -11.62 26.07 2.35
N VAL A 152 -10.75 26.72 3.10
CA VAL A 152 -11.09 27.72 4.12
C VAL A 152 -10.25 28.99 3.92
N GLN A 153 -10.70 30.11 4.48
CA GLN A 153 -9.88 31.32 4.49
C GLN A 153 -8.72 31.13 5.47
N LEU A 154 -7.52 31.58 5.09
CA LEU A 154 -6.32 31.46 5.90
C LEU A 154 -6.29 32.57 6.97
N LEU A 155 -7.10 32.41 8.01
CA LEU A 155 -7.13 33.35 9.14
C LEU A 155 -5.97 33.03 10.11
N PRO A 156 -5.08 34.00 10.43
CA PRO A 156 -3.87 33.72 11.21
C PRO A 156 -4.13 33.05 12.57
N HIS A 157 -5.18 33.47 13.30
CA HIS A 157 -5.52 32.88 14.60
C HIS A 157 -5.92 31.41 14.48
N GLN A 158 -6.73 31.05 13.47
CA GLN A 158 -7.17 29.66 13.24
C GLN A 158 -5.99 28.75 12.86
N MET A 159 -5.08 29.27 12.03
CA MET A 159 -3.88 28.53 11.61
C MET A 159 -2.92 28.32 12.78
N TYR A 160 -2.77 29.32 13.64
CA TYR A 160 -1.96 29.21 14.86
C TYR A 160 -2.53 28.16 15.81
N ILE A 161 -3.84 28.21 16.09
CA ILE A 161 -4.52 27.23 16.95
C ILE A 161 -4.34 25.82 16.40
N ALA A 162 -4.61 25.61 15.11
CA ALA A 162 -4.48 24.29 14.50
C ALA A 162 -3.06 23.73 14.62
N ALA A 163 -2.04 24.52 14.27
CA ALA A 163 -0.64 24.12 14.36
C ALA A 163 -0.19 23.82 15.81
N GLU A 164 -0.55 24.70 16.75
CA GLU A 164 -0.22 24.57 18.17
C GLU A 164 -0.86 23.31 18.76
N VAL A 165 -2.14 23.08 18.52
CA VAL A 165 -2.87 21.92 19.04
C VAL A 165 -2.36 20.62 18.40
N ALA A 166 -2.20 20.60 17.08
CA ALA A 166 -1.75 19.41 16.36
C ALA A 166 -0.27 19.05 16.60
N SER A 167 0.51 19.90 17.28
CA SER A 167 1.89 19.59 17.70
C SER A 167 1.97 18.78 19.00
N ARG A 168 0.91 18.79 19.83
CA ARG A 168 0.90 18.16 21.16
C ARG A 168 0.73 16.65 21.07
N ALA A 169 1.40 15.86 21.91
CA ALA A 169 1.37 14.38 21.88
C ALA A 169 -0.06 13.78 21.95
N ALA A 170 -0.90 14.30 22.85
CA ALA A 170 -2.31 13.93 22.97
C ALA A 170 -3.13 15.21 23.22
N PRO A 171 -3.62 15.88 22.16
CA PRO A 171 -4.25 17.18 22.31
C PRO A 171 -5.60 17.07 23.05
N ARG A 172 -5.71 17.73 24.20
CA ARG A 172 -6.96 17.96 24.93
C ARG A 172 -7.14 19.46 25.07
N VAL A 173 -8.10 20.03 24.35
CA VAL A 173 -8.26 21.48 24.21
C VAL A 173 -9.75 21.84 24.22
N LEU A 174 -10.08 22.97 24.83
CA LEU A 174 -11.39 23.59 24.77
C LEU A 174 -11.30 24.83 23.87
N LEU A 175 -12.00 24.81 22.73
CA LEU A 175 -12.16 25.98 21.87
C LEU A 175 -13.34 26.81 22.40
N ALA A 176 -13.03 27.97 22.98
CA ALA A 176 -13.99 28.82 23.69
C ALA A 176 -14.11 30.22 23.09
N ASP A 177 -13.71 30.39 21.82
CA ASP A 177 -13.79 31.65 21.10
C ASP A 177 -15.23 32.16 20.97
N GLU A 178 -15.40 33.43 20.64
CA GLU A 178 -16.71 34.04 20.42
C GLU A 178 -17.54 33.27 19.36
N VAL A 179 -18.87 33.40 19.47
CA VAL A 179 -19.80 32.79 18.51
C VAL A 179 -19.55 33.42 17.13
N GLY A 180 -19.35 32.58 16.12
CA GLY A 180 -19.08 33.03 14.74
C GLY A 180 -17.61 33.15 14.35
N LEU A 181 -16.66 33.01 15.28
CA LEU A 181 -15.20 33.04 14.96
C LEU A 181 -14.66 31.78 14.25
N GLY A 182 -15.52 30.79 14.01
CA GLY A 182 -15.16 29.63 13.20
C GLY A 182 -14.58 28.45 13.98
N LYS A 183 -15.04 28.20 15.22
CA LYS A 183 -14.68 27.00 16.01
C LYS A 183 -14.80 25.68 15.22
N THR A 184 -15.81 25.54 14.37
CA THR A 184 -15.96 24.35 13.50
C THR A 184 -14.83 24.25 12.47
N ILE A 185 -14.36 25.39 11.95
CA ILE A 185 -13.24 25.46 11.02
C ILE A 185 -11.93 25.10 11.73
N GLU A 186 -11.71 25.63 12.93
CA GLU A 186 -10.54 25.31 13.75
C GLU A 186 -10.49 23.81 14.10
N ALA A 187 -11.62 23.25 14.54
CA ALA A 187 -11.73 21.81 14.80
C ALA A 187 -11.44 20.99 13.54
N GLY A 188 -11.98 21.38 12.39
CA GLY A 188 -11.70 20.72 11.11
C GLY A 188 -10.24 20.83 10.69
N LEU A 189 -9.58 21.97 10.91
CA LEU A 189 -8.15 22.16 10.64
C LEU A 189 -7.29 21.24 11.52
N ILE A 190 -7.62 21.14 12.82
CA ILE A 190 -6.95 20.24 13.76
C ILE A 190 -7.11 18.79 13.31
N ILE A 191 -8.33 18.35 13.01
CA ILE A 191 -8.62 16.98 12.56
C ILE A 191 -7.85 16.67 11.27
N HIS A 192 -7.95 17.55 10.27
CA HIS A 192 -7.30 17.37 8.98
C HIS A 192 -5.77 17.29 9.11
N GLN A 193 -5.18 18.12 9.97
CA GLN A 193 -3.75 18.09 10.23
C GLN A 193 -3.33 16.81 10.97
N LEU A 194 -4.06 16.37 11.99
CA LEU A 194 -3.77 15.14 12.71
C LEU A 194 -3.85 13.89 11.81
N LEU A 195 -4.81 13.84 10.89
CA LEU A 195 -4.95 12.76 9.90
C LEU A 195 -3.77 12.74 8.91
N LEU A 196 -3.38 13.90 8.36
CA LEU A 196 -2.29 13.99 7.38
C LEU A 196 -0.88 13.81 7.95
N LEU A 197 -0.74 14.04 9.25
CA LEU A 197 0.46 13.71 10.02
C LEU A 197 0.43 12.28 10.58
N GLU A 198 -0.62 11.50 10.25
CA GLU A 198 -0.83 10.11 10.70
C GLU A 198 -0.85 9.96 12.23
N ARG A 199 -1.15 11.05 12.94
CA ARG A 199 -1.23 11.10 14.41
C ARG A 199 -2.59 10.66 14.93
N ALA A 200 -3.59 10.72 14.07
CA ALA A 200 -4.90 10.11 14.28
C ALA A 200 -5.23 9.27 13.05
N LYS A 201 -5.86 8.12 13.27
CA LYS A 201 -6.47 7.30 12.21
C LYS A 201 -7.99 7.31 12.31
N ARG A 202 -8.49 7.33 13.55
CA ARG A 202 -9.91 7.34 13.89
C ARG A 202 -10.32 8.68 14.48
N VAL A 203 -11.50 9.17 14.11
CA VAL A 203 -12.06 10.44 14.58
C VAL A 203 -13.55 10.26 14.84
N LEU A 204 -13.97 10.61 16.06
CA LEU A 204 -15.36 10.69 16.47
C LEU A 204 -15.77 12.16 16.64
N ILE A 205 -16.88 12.55 16.02
CA ILE A 205 -17.52 13.85 16.21
C ILE A 205 -18.88 13.62 16.87
N VAL A 206 -19.05 14.11 18.09
CA VAL A 206 -20.33 14.07 18.80
C VAL A 206 -20.93 15.47 18.81
N VAL A 207 -22.12 15.62 18.24
CA VAL A 207 -22.78 16.93 18.08
C VAL A 207 -24.27 16.85 18.40
N PRO A 208 -24.92 17.96 18.76
CA PRO A 208 -26.39 18.03 18.82
C PRO A 208 -27.03 17.57 17.51
N ASP A 209 -28.20 16.94 17.59
CA ASP A 209 -28.94 16.37 16.45
C ASP A 209 -29.11 17.35 15.29
N SER A 210 -29.39 18.62 15.60
CA SER A 210 -29.59 19.69 14.61
C SER A 210 -28.32 20.04 13.83
N LEU A 211 -27.13 19.71 14.35
CA LEU A 211 -25.84 20.07 13.77
C LEU A 211 -25.17 18.92 13.01
N VAL A 212 -25.68 17.69 13.10
CA VAL A 212 -25.08 16.49 12.46
C VAL A 212 -24.83 16.70 10.97
N HIS A 213 -25.86 17.10 10.23
CA HIS A 213 -25.75 17.33 8.78
C HIS A 213 -24.87 18.53 8.43
N GLN A 214 -24.88 19.58 9.26
CA GLN A 214 -24.02 20.74 9.04
C GLN A 214 -22.55 20.32 9.12
N TRP A 215 -22.17 19.61 10.20
CA TRP A 215 -20.81 19.11 10.37
C TRP A 215 -20.40 18.14 9.27
N LEU A 216 -21.28 17.21 8.88
CA LEU A 216 -21.01 16.30 7.76
C LEU A 216 -20.67 17.06 6.47
N VAL A 217 -21.48 18.07 6.13
CA VAL A 217 -21.28 18.86 4.91
C VAL A 217 -20.02 19.72 5.01
N GLU A 218 -19.74 20.31 6.16
CA GLU A 218 -18.51 21.09 6.38
C GLU A 218 -17.25 20.22 6.25
N MET A 219 -17.22 19.06 6.93
CA MET A 219 -16.11 18.11 6.86
C MET A 219 -15.87 17.63 5.42
N LEU A 220 -16.94 17.32 4.68
CA LEU A 220 -16.82 16.87 3.30
C LEU A 220 -16.38 18.01 2.36
N ARG A 221 -17.07 19.16 2.37
CA ARG A 221 -16.86 20.21 1.36
C ARG A 221 -15.61 21.04 1.61
N ARG A 222 -15.28 21.30 2.89
CA ARG A 222 -14.14 22.15 3.26
C ARG A 222 -12.87 21.34 3.49
N PHE A 223 -12.98 20.17 4.12
CA PHE A 223 -11.81 19.38 4.52
C PHE A 223 -11.62 18.11 3.69
N ASN A 224 -12.55 17.79 2.77
CA ASN A 224 -12.52 16.56 1.98
C ASN A 224 -12.51 15.28 2.84
N LEU A 225 -13.11 15.36 4.04
CA LEU A 225 -13.23 14.25 4.98
C LEU A 225 -14.63 13.64 4.90
N LYS A 226 -14.70 12.34 4.59
CA LYS A 226 -15.95 11.60 4.44
C LYS A 226 -16.31 10.92 5.76
N PHE A 227 -17.10 11.61 6.58
CA PHE A 227 -17.65 11.03 7.81
C PHE A 227 -18.88 10.16 7.52
N SER A 228 -19.03 9.10 8.30
CA SER A 228 -20.23 8.26 8.32
C SER A 228 -21.12 8.68 9.50
N ILE A 229 -22.39 8.98 9.23
CA ILE A 229 -23.37 9.22 10.31
C ILE A 229 -23.72 7.88 10.95
N TYR A 230 -23.56 7.79 12.26
CA TYR A 230 -23.95 6.64 13.08
C TYR A 230 -25.17 6.98 13.94
N ASN A 231 -26.12 6.06 13.95
CA ASN A 231 -27.32 6.05 14.78
C ASN A 231 -27.72 4.60 15.05
N GLU A 232 -28.76 4.39 15.87
CA GLU A 232 -29.20 3.05 16.24
C GLU A 232 -29.57 2.17 15.04
N ALA A 233 -30.26 2.74 14.05
CA ALA A 233 -30.66 2.01 12.85
C ALA A 233 -29.45 1.52 12.05
N ARG A 234 -28.41 2.35 11.92
CA ARG A 234 -27.18 1.98 11.22
C ARG A 234 -26.39 0.93 11.99
N CYS A 235 -26.24 1.09 13.31
CA CYS A 235 -25.53 0.10 14.11
C CYS A 235 -26.22 -1.27 14.07
N ARG A 236 -27.56 -1.31 14.18
CA ARG A 236 -28.30 -2.58 14.03
C ARG A 236 -28.14 -3.21 12.66
N GLN A 237 -28.10 -2.41 11.59
CA GLN A 237 -27.85 -2.97 10.26
C GLN A 237 -26.49 -3.66 10.19
N ILE A 238 -25.45 -3.03 10.75
CA ILE A 238 -24.10 -3.62 10.80
C ILE A 238 -24.14 -4.93 11.61
N ASP A 239 -24.74 -4.89 12.80
CA ASP A 239 -24.91 -6.07 13.65
C ASP A 239 -25.69 -7.20 12.91
N GLU A 240 -26.74 -6.87 12.14
CA GLU A 240 -27.58 -7.83 11.41
C GLU A 240 -26.90 -8.41 10.15
N TYR A 241 -26.03 -7.67 9.46
CA TYR A 241 -25.31 -8.17 8.28
C TYR A 241 -24.23 -9.21 8.64
N GLU A 242 -23.68 -9.14 9.85
CA GLU A 242 -22.70 -10.11 10.34
C GLU A 242 -23.35 -11.43 10.80
N ASP A 243 -24.64 -11.40 11.16
CA ASP A 243 -25.43 -12.58 11.52
C ASP A 243 -25.94 -13.39 10.30
N GLU A 244 -25.72 -12.94 9.06
CA GLU A 244 -26.04 -13.77 7.88
C GLU A 244 -24.99 -14.90 7.70
N PRO A 245 -25.40 -16.18 7.70
CA PRO A 245 -24.47 -17.31 7.67
C PRO A 245 -23.85 -17.47 6.28
N SER A 246 -22.74 -16.78 6.02
CA SER A 246 -21.91 -16.99 4.83
C SER A 246 -20.85 -18.09 4.99
N SER A 247 -20.83 -18.80 6.13
CA SER A 247 -19.98 -19.98 6.36
C SER A 247 -20.79 -21.19 6.85
N VAL A 248 -21.31 -22.00 5.92
CA VAL A 248 -21.96 -23.30 6.21
C VAL A 248 -20.94 -24.38 6.68
N PHE A 249 -19.74 -24.01 7.13
CA PHE A 249 -18.68 -24.99 7.45
C PHE A 249 -17.69 -24.54 8.52
N PHE A 250 -18.11 -24.19 9.74
CA PHE A 250 -17.22 -24.23 10.92
C PHE A 250 -18.01 -24.58 12.19
N ASP A 251 -17.39 -25.36 13.07
CA ASP A 251 -17.98 -26.06 14.22
C ASP A 251 -18.73 -25.15 15.23
N GLU A 252 -19.86 -25.63 15.73
CA GLU A 252 -20.86 -24.91 16.55
C GLU A 252 -20.47 -24.61 18.02
N GLU A 253 -19.20 -24.78 18.43
CA GLU A 253 -18.83 -24.67 19.86
C GLU A 253 -18.03 -23.41 20.26
N GLU A 254 -17.61 -22.53 19.33
CA GLU A 254 -16.84 -21.30 19.67
C GLU A 254 -17.55 -19.95 19.36
N SER A 255 -18.75 -19.95 18.79
CA SER A 255 -19.38 -18.77 18.19
C SER A 255 -20.26 -17.93 19.14
N LYS A 256 -19.86 -17.71 20.40
CA LYS A 256 -20.68 -16.94 21.37
C LYS A 256 -20.08 -15.67 21.99
N GLU A 257 -18.85 -15.26 21.70
CA GLU A 257 -18.23 -14.16 22.45
C GLU A 257 -17.40 -13.13 21.67
N LYS A 258 -17.67 -12.89 20.38
CA LYS A 258 -17.21 -11.67 19.72
C LYS A 258 -18.33 -11.05 18.90
N GLU A 259 -19.22 -10.32 19.56
CA GLU A 259 -19.95 -9.26 18.87
C GLU A 259 -18.88 -8.27 18.37
N GLU A 260 -18.67 -8.19 17.05
CA GLU A 260 -17.75 -7.20 16.48
C GLU A 260 -18.30 -5.79 16.76
N ASN A 261 -17.38 -4.86 16.99
CA ASN A 261 -17.74 -3.51 17.39
C ASN A 261 -18.10 -2.71 16.13
N PRO A 262 -19.34 -2.22 15.95
CA PRO A 262 -19.76 -1.57 14.71
C PRO A 262 -19.00 -0.26 14.42
N PHE A 263 -18.35 0.32 15.43
CA PHE A 263 -17.50 1.49 15.27
C PHE A 263 -16.11 1.19 14.69
N GLU A 264 -15.74 -0.08 14.52
CA GLU A 264 -14.49 -0.50 13.86
C GLU A 264 -14.59 -0.47 12.33
N GLU A 265 -15.78 -0.63 11.76
CA GLU A 265 -16.00 -0.56 10.31
C GLU A 265 -15.61 0.80 9.71
N ALA A 266 -15.76 1.89 10.47
CA ALA A 266 -15.55 3.24 9.99
C ALA A 266 -14.52 4.01 10.82
N GLN A 267 -13.55 4.60 10.14
CA GLN A 267 -12.51 5.42 10.77
C GLN A 267 -13.01 6.82 11.15
N LEU A 268 -13.95 7.39 10.40
CA LEU A 268 -14.47 8.74 10.61
C LEU A 268 -15.98 8.68 10.91
N VAL A 269 -16.35 8.87 12.17
CA VAL A 269 -17.72 8.72 12.66
C VAL A 269 -18.26 10.03 13.17
N ILE A 270 -19.50 10.36 12.80
CA ILE A 270 -20.27 11.46 13.40
C ILE A 270 -21.56 10.91 13.98
N CYS A 271 -21.91 11.29 15.20
CA CYS A 271 -23.14 10.82 15.84
C CYS A 271 -23.86 11.92 16.64
N PRO A 272 -25.20 11.81 16.78
CA PRO A 272 -25.97 12.69 17.65
C PRO A 272 -25.67 12.44 19.12
N LEU A 273 -25.52 13.53 19.89
CA LEU A 273 -25.31 13.48 21.34
C LEU A 273 -26.48 12.81 22.07
N SER A 274 -27.72 13.10 21.67
CA SER A 274 -28.93 12.54 22.29
C SER A 274 -28.95 11.02 22.22
N TRP A 275 -28.63 10.46 21.06
CA TRP A 275 -28.56 9.02 20.84
C TRP A 275 -27.44 8.38 21.66
N ILE A 276 -26.21 8.89 21.56
CA ILE A 276 -25.10 8.23 22.25
C ILE A 276 -25.25 8.33 23.77
N SER A 277 -25.81 9.43 24.29
CA SER A 277 -26.06 9.60 25.72
C SER A 277 -27.12 8.63 26.30
N SER A 278 -28.02 8.10 25.47
CA SER A 278 -29.13 7.24 25.91
C SER A 278 -28.86 5.73 25.77
N HIS A 279 -27.77 5.34 25.11
CA HIS A 279 -27.43 3.94 24.84
C HIS A 279 -26.09 3.55 25.48
N GLU A 280 -26.11 3.07 26.71
CA GLU A 280 -24.89 2.68 27.46
C GLU A 280 -24.05 1.63 26.72
N ARG A 281 -24.70 0.64 26.08
CA ARG A 281 -24.02 -0.36 25.24
C ARG A 281 -23.17 0.28 24.14
N ARG A 282 -23.72 1.28 23.44
CA ARG A 282 -23.02 1.98 22.34
C ARG A 282 -21.90 2.89 22.85
N GLN A 283 -22.06 3.46 24.05
CA GLN A 283 -20.97 4.20 24.71
C GLN A 283 -19.78 3.30 25.03
N GLN A 284 -20.05 2.11 25.57
CA GLN A 284 -19.01 1.15 25.90
C GLN A 284 -18.29 0.67 24.63
N GLN A 285 -19.04 0.32 23.59
CA GLN A 285 -18.48 0.02 22.27
C GLN A 285 -17.61 1.17 21.71
N LEU A 286 -18.00 2.44 21.86
CA LEU A 286 -17.14 3.56 21.45
C LEU A 286 -15.85 3.70 22.26
N CYS A 287 -15.86 3.33 23.54
CA CYS A 287 -14.68 3.37 24.38
C CYS A 287 -13.72 2.21 24.11
N ASP A 288 -14.26 1.06 23.71
CA ASP A 288 -13.50 -0.16 23.41
C ASP A 288 -12.89 -0.15 22.00
N ALA A 289 -13.37 0.75 21.12
CA ALA A 289 -12.89 1.00 19.75
C ALA A 289 -11.63 1.90 19.72
#